data_AF-A0A532CTZ4-F1
#
_entry.id   AF-A0A532CTZ4-F1
#
_cell.length_a   1.000
_cell.length_b   1.000
_cell.length_c   1.000
_cell.angle_alpha   90.00
_cell.angle_beta   90.00
_cell.angle_gamma   90.00
#
_symmetry.space_group_name_H-M   'P 1'
#
loop_
_entity.id
_entity.type
_entity.pdbx_description
1 polymer ?
#
loop_
_entity_poly.entity_id
_entity_poly.type
_entity_poly.pdbx_seq_one_letter_code
_entity_poly.pdbx_strand_id
1 'polypeptide(L)'
;MYKHTISVLAAAVMLGASWMTASAATPSKVGFLVVAPDRGFLGNQEVRSLVDEFKKSYTATLGLAGRDYTGVEGEYAAYLSRAAQELKQAGVTEIVAIPLFLSEADPLFKRVRPLLPAYTGGLPVRWAQAMAHDYLIGQILLDRVEALSEHPESERLIVVATGALDSASEKAIKVDTEKLVGYVTRYKHFREAEAVVYYDREAENAEQKNQEIKAYLMSQMAKHGRTLLVPAFIGPKFDYSMSLTSWLDDQFKQTHVAYKPEELLPHPNALLWLKKTANRETPPTVGEIGAVIMPHGSTQPWNDAVETTIQPLMAKYPIEMAYGMGDPRIIQDAVSRLEQRGIRRIIFVRMYALDHQMKPLTDYILGLSEHTPSDGHGGGHDHSASAPLQVRTAALFSTFGGYEQNPEIAQVLHKRIAELSKDPANETVLLLAHGEATDEGNDKWLAVISKNIDRIRQDPRWAKLKTIKALTVREDWPKEREKAVAGVRATIEEASKHGRVLVIANRLYGSGPYKKMLHGLTYEINEKGLVDPILTRWLEDGMTRLTAELIPSKSEQSANAHP
;
A
#
# COMPACT_ATOMS: atom_id res chain seq x y z
N MET A 1 59.47 57.39 -49.23
CA MET A 1 58.41 58.25 -48.68
C MET A 1 57.11 57.46 -48.66
N TYR A 2 56.58 57.23 -47.44
CA TYR A 2 55.21 56.82 -47.05
C TYR A 2 54.27 56.16 -48.09
N LYS A 3 53.78 54.95 -47.77
CA LYS A 3 52.42 54.74 -47.24
C LYS A 3 52.18 53.29 -46.84
N HIS A 4 51.59 53.12 -45.65
CA HIS A 4 51.09 51.86 -45.09
C HIS A 4 49.97 51.27 -45.94
N THR A 5 49.91 49.94 -46.01
CA THR A 5 48.66 49.20 -46.28
C THR A 5 48.67 47.92 -45.45
N ILE A 6 47.65 47.80 -44.61
CA ILE A 6 47.38 46.67 -43.72
C ILE A 6 46.89 45.50 -44.59
N SER A 7 47.41 44.30 -44.34
CA SER A 7 46.86 43.05 -44.91
C SER A 7 46.70 42.02 -43.81
N VAL A 8 45.48 41.51 -43.70
CA VAL A 8 44.96 40.59 -42.68
C VAL A 8 45.47 39.17 -42.96
N LEU A 9 46.02 38.52 -41.95
CA LEU A 9 46.43 37.11 -41.96
C LEU A 9 45.23 36.22 -41.61
N ALA A 10 44.82 35.33 -42.52
CA ALA A 10 43.85 34.28 -42.25
C ALA A 10 44.60 32.95 -42.02
N ALA A 11 44.51 32.40 -40.82
CA ALA A 11 45.05 31.09 -40.46
C ALA A 11 43.95 30.04 -40.56
N ALA A 12 44.16 29.03 -41.41
CA ALA A 12 43.32 27.84 -41.49
C ALA A 12 43.89 26.76 -40.55
N VAL A 13 43.07 26.32 -39.58
CA VAL A 13 43.37 25.16 -38.72
C VAL A 13 42.36 24.06 -39.06
N MET A 14 42.87 22.94 -39.56
CA MET A 14 42.11 21.70 -39.71
C MET A 14 42.01 20.99 -38.36
N LEU A 15 40.79 20.71 -37.90
CA LEU A 15 40.49 19.87 -36.75
C LEU A 15 39.86 18.56 -37.24
N GLY A 16 40.58 17.45 -37.07
CA GLY A 16 40.04 16.10 -37.22
C GLY A 16 39.15 15.76 -36.02
N ALA A 17 37.91 15.35 -36.31
CA ALA A 17 36.97 14.90 -35.30
C ALA A 17 37.07 13.39 -35.10
N SER A 18 37.64 12.97 -33.97
CA SER A 18 37.58 11.59 -33.48
C SER A 18 36.20 11.33 -32.88
N TRP A 19 35.42 10.45 -33.48
CA TRP A 19 34.14 10.00 -32.93
C TRP A 19 34.42 9.02 -31.77
N MET A 20 34.34 9.50 -30.53
CA MET A 20 34.20 8.63 -29.36
C MET A 20 32.75 8.18 -29.26
N THR A 21 32.50 6.91 -29.53
CA THR A 21 31.22 6.26 -29.22
C THR A 21 31.01 6.30 -27.70
N ALA A 22 30.02 7.07 -27.24
CA ALA A 22 29.59 7.03 -25.85
C ALA A 22 29.15 5.60 -25.50
N SER A 23 29.91 4.93 -24.64
CA SER A 23 29.50 3.66 -24.04
C SER A 23 28.25 3.93 -23.21
N ALA A 24 27.10 3.39 -23.64
CA ALA A 24 25.91 3.39 -22.81
C ALA A 24 26.26 2.69 -21.48
N ALA A 25 26.03 3.36 -20.35
CA ALA A 25 26.22 2.75 -19.03
C ALA A 25 25.34 1.49 -18.95
N THR A 26 25.93 0.36 -18.61
CA THR A 26 25.21 -0.88 -18.38
C THR A 26 24.14 -0.63 -17.31
N PRO A 27 22.88 -1.07 -17.50
CA PRO A 27 21.84 -0.88 -16.49
C PRO A 27 22.30 -1.45 -15.13
N SER A 28 22.12 -0.68 -14.05
CA SER A 28 22.47 -1.16 -12.70
C SER A 28 21.68 -2.44 -12.40
N LYS A 29 22.41 -3.51 -12.05
CA LYS A 29 21.85 -4.78 -11.58
C LYS A 29 21.94 -4.81 -10.05
N VAL A 30 20.80 -4.64 -9.41
CA VAL A 30 20.67 -4.72 -7.95
C VAL A 30 20.75 -6.18 -7.48
N GLY A 31 21.53 -6.43 -6.45
CA GLY A 31 21.57 -7.69 -5.71
C GLY A 31 21.29 -7.49 -4.24
N PHE A 32 20.73 -8.50 -3.57
CA PHE A 32 20.28 -8.39 -2.19
C PHE A 32 21.16 -9.19 -1.24
N LEU A 33 21.78 -8.51 -0.29
CA LEU A 33 22.51 -9.15 0.79
C LEU A 33 21.62 -9.16 2.04
N VAL A 34 21.02 -10.31 2.36
CA VAL A 34 20.30 -10.46 3.63
C VAL A 34 21.33 -10.62 4.73
N VAL A 35 21.39 -9.65 5.65
CA VAL A 35 22.29 -9.67 6.80
C VAL A 35 21.48 -10.09 8.02
N ALA A 36 21.85 -11.21 8.63
CA ALA A 36 21.11 -11.82 9.73
C ALA A 36 22.03 -12.15 10.91
N PRO A 37 21.50 -12.11 12.16
CA PRO A 37 22.24 -12.64 13.29
C PRO A 37 22.50 -14.14 13.11
N ASP A 38 23.66 -14.62 13.54
CA ASP A 38 23.89 -16.04 13.76
C ASP A 38 23.05 -16.50 14.96
N ARG A 39 22.13 -17.41 14.68
CA ARG A 39 21.18 -17.93 15.66
C ARG A 39 21.56 -19.33 16.15
N GLY A 40 22.71 -19.89 15.77
CA GLY A 40 23.02 -21.29 16.00
C GLY A 40 22.33 -22.23 14.99
N PHE A 41 22.49 -23.55 15.16
CA PHE A 41 22.17 -24.53 14.12
C PHE A 41 20.73 -24.45 13.58
N LEU A 42 19.71 -24.62 14.44
CA LEU A 42 18.31 -24.63 14.03
C LEU A 42 17.85 -23.24 13.55
N GLY A 43 18.21 -22.18 14.25
CA GLY A 43 17.86 -20.81 13.87
C GLY A 43 18.47 -20.39 12.52
N ASN A 44 19.70 -20.81 12.23
CA ASN A 44 20.34 -20.59 10.93
C ASN A 44 19.71 -21.43 9.83
N GLN A 45 19.21 -22.63 10.12
CA GLN A 45 18.45 -23.43 9.16
C GLN A 45 17.14 -22.74 8.76
N GLU A 46 16.42 -22.14 9.71
CA GLU A 46 15.21 -21.34 9.44
C GLU A 46 15.52 -20.12 8.56
N VAL A 47 16.58 -19.38 8.88
CA VAL A 47 17.01 -18.20 8.10
C VAL A 47 17.46 -18.62 6.69
N ARG A 48 18.24 -19.69 6.55
CA ARG A 48 18.64 -20.21 5.23
C ARG A 48 17.43 -20.61 4.41
N SER A 49 16.46 -21.33 5.01
CA SER A 49 15.23 -21.73 4.31
C SER A 49 14.43 -20.52 3.81
N LEU A 50 14.32 -19.48 4.64
CA LEU A 50 13.69 -18.20 4.27
C LEU A 50 14.42 -17.53 3.09
N VAL A 51 15.76 -17.42 3.16
CA VAL A 51 16.56 -16.77 2.12
C VAL A 51 16.63 -17.59 0.84
N ASP A 52 16.64 -18.92 0.93
CA ASP A 52 16.64 -19.80 -0.24
C ASP A 52 15.29 -19.73 -0.98
N GLU A 53 14.18 -19.58 -0.28
CA GLU A 53 12.89 -19.27 -0.92
C GLU A 53 12.89 -17.87 -1.56
N PHE A 54 13.52 -16.88 -0.93
CA PHE A 54 13.67 -15.53 -1.49
C PHE A 54 14.53 -15.53 -2.77
N LYS A 55 15.62 -16.30 -2.80
CA LYS A 55 16.53 -16.46 -3.96
C LYS A 55 15.84 -17.00 -5.21
N LYS A 56 14.72 -17.70 -5.08
CA LYS A 56 13.93 -18.16 -6.24
C LYS A 56 13.41 -17.01 -7.11
N SER A 57 13.30 -15.80 -6.54
CA SER A 57 12.73 -14.63 -7.23
C SER A 57 13.73 -13.47 -7.40
N TYR A 58 14.83 -13.44 -6.63
CA TYR A 58 15.77 -12.32 -6.59
C TYR A 58 17.22 -12.83 -6.54
N THR A 59 18.15 -12.08 -7.14
CA THR A 59 19.59 -12.34 -6.97
C THR A 59 19.98 -11.95 -5.55
N ALA A 60 20.14 -12.93 -4.66
CA ALA A 60 20.31 -12.69 -3.24
C ALA A 60 21.28 -13.68 -2.58
N THR A 61 21.92 -13.24 -1.50
CA THR A 61 22.85 -14.03 -0.68
C THR A 61 22.60 -13.78 0.80
N LEU A 62 23.07 -14.69 1.65
CA LEU A 62 22.95 -14.59 3.11
C LEU A 62 24.33 -14.31 3.72
N GLY A 63 24.45 -13.22 4.47
CA GLY A 63 25.58 -12.93 5.35
C GLY A 63 25.18 -13.09 6.80
N LEU A 64 25.84 -13.99 7.53
CA LEU A 64 25.64 -14.16 8.97
C LEU A 64 26.63 -13.30 9.75
N ALA A 65 26.18 -12.73 10.86
CA ALA A 65 27.03 -12.07 11.84
C ALA A 65 26.70 -12.59 13.24
N GLY A 66 27.70 -13.03 14.00
CA GLY A 66 27.51 -13.51 15.37
C GLY A 66 27.71 -12.44 16.41
N ARG A 67 27.45 -12.82 17.67
CA ARG A 67 27.60 -11.91 18.82
C ARG A 67 29.04 -11.46 19.04
N ASP A 68 30.00 -12.32 18.75
CA ASP A 68 31.44 -12.09 18.79
C ASP A 68 31.98 -11.41 17.52
N TYR A 69 31.12 -10.75 16.73
CA TYR A 69 31.55 -9.95 15.59
C TYR A 69 32.47 -8.80 16.02
N THR A 70 33.75 -8.90 15.65
CA THR A 70 34.82 -7.94 15.95
C THR A 70 35.25 -7.07 14.77
N GLY A 71 34.51 -7.13 13.65
CA GLY A 71 34.80 -6.37 12.44
C GLY A 71 35.59 -7.16 11.39
N VAL A 72 36.36 -6.45 10.56
CA VAL A 72 36.92 -6.99 9.31
C VAL A 72 37.99 -8.08 9.50
N GLU A 73 38.55 -8.19 10.70
CA GLU A 73 39.52 -9.22 11.07
C GLU A 73 38.89 -10.40 11.82
N GLY A 74 37.58 -10.34 12.13
CA GLY A 74 36.85 -11.37 12.85
C GLY A 74 36.36 -12.52 11.95
N GLU A 75 35.98 -13.64 12.56
CA GLU A 75 35.57 -14.85 11.82
C GLU A 75 34.36 -14.63 10.90
N TYR A 76 33.43 -13.76 11.31
CA TYR A 76 32.24 -13.41 10.53
C TYR A 76 32.53 -12.52 9.31
N ALA A 77 33.71 -11.90 9.22
CA ALA A 77 34.12 -11.16 8.03
C ALA A 77 34.10 -12.06 6.79
N ALA A 78 34.53 -13.32 6.93
CA ALA A 78 34.54 -14.28 5.83
C ALA A 78 33.13 -14.58 5.29
N TYR A 79 32.10 -14.59 6.15
CA TYR A 79 30.71 -14.85 5.75
C TYR A 79 30.13 -13.65 4.97
N LEU A 80 30.35 -12.44 5.48
CA LEU A 80 29.89 -11.21 4.82
C LEU A 80 30.63 -10.97 3.49
N SER A 81 31.96 -11.16 3.47
CA SER A 81 32.77 -11.06 2.25
C SER A 81 32.37 -12.10 1.20
N ARG A 82 32.16 -13.36 1.60
CA ARG A 82 31.74 -14.41 0.66
C ARG A 82 30.39 -14.11 0.04
N ALA A 83 29.41 -13.72 0.86
CA ALA A 83 28.08 -13.37 0.38
C ALA A 83 28.13 -12.20 -0.62
N ALA A 84 28.88 -11.14 -0.32
CA ALA A 84 29.05 -10.03 -1.26
C ALA A 84 29.84 -10.44 -2.52
N GLN A 85 30.83 -11.31 -2.41
CA GLN A 85 31.59 -11.84 -3.54
C GLN A 85 30.73 -12.68 -4.47
N GLU A 86 29.83 -13.51 -3.93
CA GLU A 86 28.84 -14.27 -4.72
C GLU A 86 27.94 -13.34 -5.53
N LEU A 87 27.44 -12.25 -4.95
CA LEU A 87 26.68 -11.23 -5.69
C LEU A 87 27.53 -10.59 -6.80
N LYS A 88 28.79 -10.23 -6.50
CA LYS A 88 29.72 -9.68 -7.50
C LYS A 88 29.97 -10.66 -8.66
N GLN A 89 30.15 -11.95 -8.35
CA GLN A 89 30.31 -13.00 -9.37
C GLN A 89 29.03 -13.22 -10.19
N ALA A 90 27.86 -12.99 -9.59
CA ALA A 90 26.57 -12.97 -10.29
C ALA A 90 26.36 -11.71 -11.16
N GLY A 91 27.35 -10.82 -11.25
CA GLY A 91 27.33 -9.61 -12.07
C GLY A 91 26.49 -8.47 -11.48
N VAL A 92 26.23 -8.49 -10.18
CA VAL A 92 25.59 -7.38 -9.45
C VAL A 92 26.49 -6.16 -9.48
N THR A 93 25.90 -4.99 -9.73
CA THR A 93 26.60 -3.70 -9.76
C THR A 93 26.32 -2.84 -8.53
N GLU A 94 25.26 -3.15 -7.77
CA GLU A 94 24.87 -2.44 -6.54
C GLU A 94 24.23 -3.43 -5.55
N ILE A 95 24.60 -3.35 -4.28
CA ILE A 95 24.06 -4.19 -3.22
C ILE A 95 23.03 -3.41 -2.40
N VAL A 96 21.85 -3.98 -2.25
CA VAL A 96 20.90 -3.59 -1.20
C VAL A 96 21.03 -4.57 -0.05
N ALA A 97 21.50 -4.09 1.09
CA ALA A 97 21.59 -4.85 2.31
C ALA A 97 20.24 -4.82 3.05
N ILE A 98 19.65 -5.99 3.29
CA ILE A 98 18.39 -6.12 4.02
C ILE A 98 18.70 -6.61 5.44
N PRO A 99 18.45 -5.78 6.48
CA PRO A 99 18.73 -6.17 7.85
C PRO A 99 17.61 -7.06 8.40
N LEU A 100 17.88 -8.35 8.60
CA LEU A 100 16.98 -9.29 9.28
C LEU A 100 17.06 -9.09 10.80
N PHE A 101 16.74 -7.87 11.24
CA PHE A 101 16.74 -7.41 12.62
C PHE A 101 15.43 -6.69 12.89
N LEU A 102 14.90 -6.83 14.11
CA LEU A 102 13.67 -6.13 14.50
C LEU A 102 13.85 -4.62 14.38
N SER A 103 14.91 -4.08 14.97
CA SER A 103 15.17 -2.66 15.15
C SER A 103 16.54 -2.27 14.62
N GLU A 104 16.66 -1.05 14.11
CA GLU A 104 17.96 -0.46 13.76
C GLU A 104 18.84 -0.20 15.00
N ALA A 105 18.23 -0.23 16.20
CA ALA A 105 18.92 -0.04 17.46
C ALA A 105 19.64 -1.31 17.95
N ASP A 106 19.44 -2.45 17.28
CA ASP A 106 20.10 -3.71 17.62
C ASP A 106 21.63 -3.56 17.66
N PRO A 107 22.31 -4.01 18.73
CA PRO A 107 23.75 -3.79 18.90
C PRO A 107 24.61 -4.48 17.84
N LEU A 108 24.24 -5.69 17.45
CA LEU A 108 24.96 -6.42 16.43
C LEU A 108 24.79 -5.70 15.09
N PHE A 109 23.57 -5.28 14.78
CA PHE A 109 23.33 -4.48 13.58
C PHE A 109 24.13 -3.16 13.59
N LYS A 110 24.18 -2.44 14.71
CA LYS A 110 25.00 -1.22 14.86
C LYS A 110 26.49 -1.46 14.61
N ARG A 111 27.03 -2.62 14.99
CA ARG A 111 28.43 -2.99 14.71
C ARG A 111 28.66 -3.35 13.24
N VAL A 112 27.73 -4.07 12.61
CA VAL A 112 27.86 -4.54 11.22
C VAL A 112 27.60 -3.42 10.21
N ARG A 113 26.57 -2.59 10.43
CA ARG A 113 26.11 -1.53 9.51
C ARG A 113 27.22 -0.63 8.94
N PRO A 114 28.11 -0.01 9.76
CA PRO A 114 29.15 0.88 9.24
C PRO A 114 30.28 0.14 8.53
N LEU A 115 30.47 -1.15 8.81
CA LEU A 115 31.56 -1.95 8.26
C LEU A 115 31.18 -2.71 6.99
N LEU A 116 29.88 -2.76 6.64
CA LEU A 116 29.42 -3.50 5.47
C LEU A 116 30.16 -3.14 4.16
N PRO A 117 30.43 -1.85 3.84
CA PRO A 117 31.16 -1.48 2.63
C PRO A 117 32.56 -2.11 2.52
N ALA A 118 33.21 -2.44 3.63
CA ALA A 118 34.53 -3.08 3.61
C ALA A 118 34.49 -4.50 3.02
N TYR A 119 33.33 -5.16 3.06
CA TYR A 119 33.15 -6.54 2.58
C TYR A 119 32.74 -6.62 1.10
N THR A 120 32.28 -5.52 0.49
CA THR A 120 31.62 -5.56 -0.82
C THR A 120 32.57 -5.60 -2.01
N GLY A 121 33.88 -5.56 -1.76
CA GLY A 121 34.90 -5.56 -2.82
C GLY A 121 34.73 -4.39 -3.78
N GLY A 122 34.29 -3.23 -3.28
CA GLY A 122 34.10 -1.98 -4.02
C GLY A 122 32.71 -1.79 -4.62
N LEU A 123 31.77 -2.74 -4.46
CA LEU A 123 30.38 -2.52 -4.91
C LEU A 123 29.69 -1.48 -4.00
N PRO A 124 28.99 -0.48 -4.58
CA PRO A 124 28.11 0.40 -3.82
C PRO A 124 27.11 -0.41 -3.00
N VAL A 125 26.90 0.01 -1.75
CA VAL A 125 25.96 -0.64 -0.85
C VAL A 125 25.11 0.36 -0.12
N ARG A 126 23.82 0.06 -0.01
CA ARG A 126 22.86 0.82 0.80
C ARG A 126 21.99 -0.12 1.61
N TRP A 127 21.47 0.39 2.72
CA TRP A 127 20.64 -0.39 3.64
C TRP A 127 19.16 -0.14 3.38
N ALA A 128 18.38 -1.23 3.34
CA ALA A 128 16.94 -1.17 3.53
C ALA A 128 16.60 -0.98 5.02
N GLN A 129 15.32 -0.67 5.29
CA GLN A 129 14.82 -0.50 6.66
C GLN A 129 14.75 -1.83 7.42
N ALA A 130 14.84 -1.75 8.76
CA ALA A 130 14.61 -2.86 9.67
C ALA A 130 13.15 -3.35 9.67
N MET A 131 12.93 -4.54 10.23
CA MET A 131 11.65 -5.25 10.18
C MET A 131 10.50 -4.46 10.81
N ALA A 132 10.71 -3.77 11.94
CA ALA A 132 9.65 -3.05 12.65
C ALA A 132 8.99 -1.90 11.86
N HIS A 133 9.52 -1.54 10.70
CA HIS A 133 8.99 -0.47 9.84
C HIS A 133 7.96 -0.96 8.80
N ASP A 134 7.60 -2.24 8.79
CA ASP A 134 6.61 -2.78 7.85
C ASP A 134 5.46 -3.49 8.58
N TYR A 135 4.21 -3.21 8.17
CA TYR A 135 3.02 -3.78 8.80
C TYR A 135 2.97 -5.31 8.70
N LEU A 136 3.64 -5.92 7.71
CA LEU A 136 3.72 -7.37 7.58
C LEU A 136 4.34 -8.03 8.82
N ILE A 137 5.22 -7.32 9.52
CA ILE A 137 5.83 -7.76 10.78
C ILE A 137 4.86 -7.60 11.95
N GLY A 138 4.08 -6.52 11.96
CA GLY A 138 2.94 -6.36 12.88
C GLY A 138 1.93 -7.51 12.75
N GLN A 139 1.67 -7.98 11.52
CA GLN A 139 0.81 -9.13 11.26
C GLN A 139 1.39 -10.46 11.78
N ILE A 140 2.71 -10.65 11.77
CA ILE A 140 3.32 -11.81 12.44
C ILE A 140 2.94 -11.79 13.92
N LEU A 141 3.14 -10.65 14.57
CA LEU A 141 2.85 -10.51 16.00
C LEU A 141 1.35 -10.69 16.28
N LEU A 142 0.47 -10.15 15.43
CA LEU A 142 -0.97 -10.37 15.50
C LEU A 142 -1.32 -11.86 15.44
N ASP A 143 -0.76 -12.61 14.50
CA ASP A 143 -1.02 -14.06 14.38
C ASP A 143 -0.56 -14.82 15.63
N ARG A 144 0.59 -14.46 16.22
CA ARG A 144 1.07 -15.06 17.48
C ARG A 144 0.15 -14.75 18.66
N VAL A 145 -0.34 -13.51 18.73
CA VAL A 145 -1.28 -13.07 19.77
C VAL A 145 -2.62 -13.78 19.61
N GLU A 146 -3.16 -13.87 18.40
CA GLU A 146 -4.42 -14.57 18.12
C GLU A 146 -4.35 -16.07 18.43
N ALA A 147 -3.18 -16.68 18.30
CA ALA A 147 -2.96 -18.06 18.69
C ALA A 147 -2.96 -18.28 20.23
N LEU A 148 -2.96 -17.22 21.05
CA LEU A 148 -2.87 -17.27 22.52
C LEU A 148 -4.08 -16.64 23.24
N SER A 149 -4.63 -15.58 22.65
CA SER A 149 -5.70 -14.75 23.23
C SER A 149 -7.06 -15.44 23.13
N GLU A 150 -7.81 -15.38 24.21
CA GLU A 150 -9.18 -15.89 24.30
C GLU A 150 -10.18 -14.74 24.48
N HIS A 151 -9.90 -13.84 25.42
CA HIS A 151 -10.76 -12.70 25.79
C HIS A 151 -9.94 -11.41 25.97
N PRO A 152 -9.52 -10.76 24.86
CA PRO A 152 -8.58 -9.63 24.88
C PRO A 152 -8.93 -8.55 25.91
N GLU A 153 -10.20 -8.17 26.03
CA GLU A 153 -10.70 -7.11 26.91
C GLU A 153 -10.48 -7.38 28.41
N SER A 154 -10.24 -8.64 28.78
CA SER A 154 -9.91 -9.07 30.15
C SER A 154 -8.42 -9.40 30.33
N GLU A 155 -7.68 -9.44 29.23
CA GLU A 155 -6.30 -9.91 29.14
C GLU A 155 -5.30 -8.76 29.14
N ARG A 156 -4.09 -9.05 29.64
CA ARG A 156 -2.91 -8.19 29.49
C ARG A 156 -2.00 -8.78 28.41
N LEU A 157 -1.59 -7.96 27.46
CA LEU A 157 -0.58 -8.30 26.46
C LEU A 157 0.78 -7.71 26.87
N ILE A 158 1.78 -8.56 27.04
CA ILE A 158 3.18 -8.14 27.19
C ILE A 158 3.98 -8.68 26.01
N VAL A 159 4.51 -7.78 25.19
CA VAL A 159 5.37 -8.12 24.06
C VAL A 159 6.83 -7.96 24.46
N VAL A 160 7.61 -9.02 24.30
CA VAL A 160 9.01 -9.08 24.76
C VAL A 160 9.96 -8.93 23.59
N ALA A 161 10.76 -7.88 23.59
CA ALA A 161 11.93 -7.73 22.73
C ALA A 161 13.22 -7.90 23.54
N THR A 162 14.35 -8.01 22.86
CA THR A 162 15.67 -8.20 23.50
C THR A 162 16.75 -7.41 22.80
N GLY A 163 17.91 -7.29 23.45
CA GLY A 163 19.14 -6.81 22.81
C GLY A 163 19.54 -5.40 23.21
N ALA A 164 18.99 -4.82 24.28
CA ALA A 164 19.48 -3.53 24.76
C ALA A 164 20.89 -3.66 25.36
N LEU A 165 21.80 -2.72 25.06
CA LEU A 165 23.10 -2.59 25.75
C LEU A 165 23.10 -1.49 26.81
N ASP A 166 22.25 -0.50 26.62
CA ASP A 166 22.15 0.72 27.42
C ASP A 166 20.73 1.27 27.36
N SER A 167 20.42 2.29 28.16
CA SER A 167 19.07 2.87 28.21
C SER A 167 18.64 3.51 26.88
N ALA A 168 19.60 3.92 26.03
CA ALA A 168 19.30 4.52 24.73
C ALA A 168 18.82 3.46 23.73
N SER A 169 19.53 2.34 23.63
CA SER A 169 19.13 1.18 22.83
C SER A 169 17.88 0.52 23.37
N GLU A 170 17.71 0.41 24.70
CA GLU A 170 16.46 -0.04 25.33
C GLU A 170 15.27 0.79 24.84
N LYS A 171 15.35 2.13 24.97
CA LYS A 171 14.29 3.04 24.55
C LYS A 171 13.98 2.91 23.06
N ALA A 172 15.01 2.82 22.21
CA ALA A 172 14.82 2.72 20.77
C ALA A 172 14.17 1.39 20.34
N ILE A 173 14.65 0.25 20.89
CA ILE A 173 14.04 -1.06 20.66
C ILE A 173 12.60 -1.09 21.19
N LYS A 174 12.35 -0.48 22.35
CA LYS A 174 11.01 -0.38 22.94
C LYS A 174 10.06 0.39 22.03
N VAL A 175 10.48 1.53 21.47
CA VAL A 175 9.67 2.30 20.51
C VAL A 175 9.31 1.46 19.27
N ASP A 176 10.26 0.71 18.71
CA ASP A 176 9.98 -0.15 17.56
C ASP A 176 9.05 -1.32 17.91
N THR A 177 9.20 -1.86 19.12
CA THR A 177 8.30 -2.92 19.62
C THR A 177 6.90 -2.37 19.90
N GLU A 178 6.78 -1.15 20.42
CA GLU A 178 5.52 -0.44 20.65
C GLU A 178 4.77 -0.15 19.34
N LYS A 179 5.46 0.04 18.22
CA LYS A 179 4.79 0.08 16.89
C LYS A 179 4.09 -1.24 16.58
N LEU A 180 4.71 -2.37 16.89
CA LEU A 180 4.10 -3.69 16.69
C LEU A 180 2.94 -3.92 17.68
N VAL A 181 3.09 -3.52 18.94
CA VAL A 181 1.98 -3.53 19.91
C VAL A 181 0.82 -2.67 19.39
N GLY A 182 1.12 -1.46 18.92
CA GLY A 182 0.16 -0.54 18.31
C GLY A 182 -0.52 -1.12 17.07
N TYR A 183 0.14 -2.01 16.33
CA TYR A 183 -0.49 -2.76 15.25
C TYR A 183 -1.53 -3.75 15.78
N VAL A 184 -1.15 -4.56 16.77
CA VAL A 184 -2.04 -5.57 17.38
C VAL A 184 -3.26 -4.91 18.02
N THR A 185 -3.08 -3.79 18.73
CA THR A 185 -4.16 -3.11 19.45
C THR A 185 -5.16 -2.39 18.55
N ARG A 186 -4.86 -2.21 17.25
CA ARG A 186 -5.85 -1.80 16.24
C ARG A 186 -6.91 -2.87 16.00
N TYR A 187 -6.57 -4.15 16.20
CA TYR A 187 -7.43 -5.28 15.89
C TYR A 187 -8.00 -5.98 17.14
N LYS A 188 -7.27 -5.93 18.27
CA LYS A 188 -7.65 -6.54 19.55
C LYS A 188 -7.56 -5.53 20.68
N HIS A 189 -8.67 -5.32 21.39
CA HIS A 189 -8.71 -4.38 22.51
C HIS A 189 -8.32 -5.07 23.82
N PHE A 190 -7.03 -5.00 24.16
CA PHE A 190 -6.52 -5.53 25.43
C PHE A 190 -6.83 -4.61 26.61
N ARG A 191 -7.02 -5.17 27.80
CA ARG A 191 -7.14 -4.38 29.04
C ARG A 191 -5.90 -3.49 29.25
N GLU A 192 -4.74 -4.09 29.04
CA GLU A 192 -3.41 -3.47 29.12
C GLU A 192 -2.54 -4.09 28.04
N ALA A 193 -1.76 -3.27 27.32
CA ALA A 193 -0.79 -3.75 26.33
C ALA A 193 0.51 -2.94 26.47
N GLU A 194 1.63 -3.63 26.60
CA GLU A 194 2.94 -3.00 26.74
C GLU A 194 4.06 -3.80 26.06
N ALA A 195 5.17 -3.11 25.80
CA ALA A 195 6.42 -3.71 25.35
C ALA A 195 7.47 -3.68 26.47
N VAL A 196 8.24 -4.76 26.59
CA VAL A 196 9.37 -4.88 27.53
C VAL A 196 10.62 -5.32 26.76
N VAL A 197 11.78 -4.77 27.13
CA VAL A 197 13.05 -5.05 26.43
C VAL A 197 14.07 -5.64 27.40
N TYR A 198 14.46 -6.89 27.18
CA TYR A 198 15.58 -7.49 27.90
C TYR A 198 16.92 -6.98 27.39
N TYR A 199 17.86 -6.82 28.32
CA TYR A 199 19.23 -6.43 28.02
C TYR A 199 20.04 -7.63 27.54
N ASP A 200 20.92 -7.38 26.56
CA ASP A 200 21.93 -8.35 26.15
C ASP A 200 22.91 -8.62 27.31
N ARG A 201 23.52 -9.80 27.34
CA ARG A 201 24.48 -10.17 28.39
C ARG A 201 25.75 -9.33 28.36
N GLU A 202 26.08 -8.73 27.21
CA GLU A 202 27.19 -7.78 27.07
C GLU A 202 26.89 -6.41 27.67
N ALA A 203 25.63 -6.13 28.06
CA ALA A 203 25.27 -4.85 28.66
C ALA A 203 25.89 -4.67 30.05
N GLU A 204 26.22 -3.42 30.39
CA GLU A 204 26.63 -3.09 31.75
C GLU A 204 25.50 -3.38 32.74
N ASN A 205 25.81 -4.15 33.79
CA ASN A 205 24.86 -4.62 34.80
C ASN A 205 23.65 -5.39 34.22
N ALA A 206 23.85 -6.11 33.09
CA ALA A 206 22.80 -6.86 32.40
C ALA A 206 22.00 -7.78 33.34
N GLU A 207 22.68 -8.52 34.21
CA GLU A 207 22.03 -9.46 35.13
C GLU A 207 21.07 -8.73 36.07
N GLN A 208 21.53 -7.66 36.72
CA GLN A 208 20.68 -6.88 37.62
C GLN A 208 19.46 -6.31 36.88
N LYS A 209 19.67 -5.67 35.72
CA LYS A 209 18.59 -5.10 34.91
C LYS A 209 17.58 -6.16 34.46
N ASN A 210 18.06 -7.33 34.04
CA ASN A 210 17.20 -8.43 33.61
C ASN A 210 16.45 -9.07 34.79
N GLN A 211 17.02 -9.09 36.00
CA GLN A 211 16.31 -9.49 37.21
C GLN A 211 15.22 -8.48 37.60
N GLU A 212 15.47 -7.18 37.46
CA GLU A 212 14.47 -6.13 37.67
C GLU A 212 13.30 -6.28 36.68
N ILE A 213 13.59 -6.52 35.40
CA ILE A 213 12.58 -6.80 34.38
C ILE A 213 11.78 -8.06 34.74
N LYS A 214 12.46 -9.15 35.14
CA LYS A 214 11.78 -10.38 35.56
C LYS A 214 10.86 -10.13 36.76
N ALA A 215 11.31 -9.39 37.76
CA ALA A 215 10.51 -9.05 38.93
C ALA A 215 9.27 -8.20 38.55
N TYR A 216 9.44 -7.26 37.62
CA TYR A 216 8.34 -6.50 37.04
C TYR A 216 7.32 -7.42 36.36
N LEU A 217 7.77 -8.32 35.48
CA LEU A 217 6.89 -9.27 34.78
C LEU A 217 6.15 -10.20 35.75
N MET A 218 6.83 -10.74 36.76
CA MET A 218 6.20 -11.50 37.86
C MET A 218 5.09 -10.70 38.54
N SER A 219 5.34 -9.42 38.83
CA SER A 219 4.36 -8.56 39.48
C SER A 219 3.12 -8.32 38.60
N GLN A 220 3.29 -8.24 37.27
CA GLN A 220 2.17 -8.13 36.35
C GLN A 220 1.37 -9.44 36.30
N MET A 221 2.05 -10.58 36.22
CA MET A 221 1.42 -11.91 36.18
C MET A 221 0.66 -12.26 37.47
N ALA A 222 1.07 -11.70 38.62
CA ALA A 222 0.38 -11.87 39.90
C ALA A 222 -0.92 -11.05 40.02
N LYS A 223 -1.10 -10.02 39.19
CA LYS A 223 -2.35 -9.24 39.16
C LYS A 223 -3.49 -10.08 38.58
N HIS A 224 -4.73 -9.76 38.98
CA HIS A 224 -5.92 -10.41 38.45
C HIS A 224 -6.01 -10.29 36.91
N GLY A 225 -6.45 -11.35 36.24
CA GLY A 225 -6.60 -11.43 34.79
C GLY A 225 -5.46 -12.20 34.11
N ARG A 226 -5.76 -12.74 32.93
CA ARG A 226 -4.82 -13.55 32.15
C ARG A 226 -3.77 -12.66 31.49
N THR A 227 -2.49 -13.05 31.59
CA THR A 227 -1.38 -12.34 30.96
C THR A 227 -0.82 -13.17 29.81
N LEU A 228 -0.73 -12.57 28.64
CA LEU A 228 -0.08 -13.12 27.45
C LEU A 228 1.35 -12.57 27.38
N LEU A 229 2.31 -13.46 27.19
CA LEU A 229 3.71 -13.09 26.96
C LEU A 229 4.08 -13.51 25.54
N VAL A 230 4.38 -12.55 24.67
CA VAL A 230 4.59 -12.82 23.24
C VAL A 230 5.99 -12.36 22.80
N PRO A 231 6.85 -13.27 22.32
CA PRO A 231 8.16 -12.91 21.80
C PRO A 231 8.08 -12.08 20.51
N ALA A 232 8.76 -10.94 20.48
CA ALA A 232 8.97 -10.10 19.31
C ALA A 232 10.47 -9.91 19.04
N PHE A 233 11.22 -11.01 18.98
CA PHE A 233 12.66 -10.99 18.68
C PHE A 233 13.04 -12.06 17.66
N ILE A 234 14.32 -12.06 17.25
CA ILE A 234 14.97 -13.13 16.49
C ILE A 234 16.21 -13.54 17.28
N GLY A 235 16.07 -14.54 18.14
CA GLY A 235 17.06 -14.92 19.14
C GLY A 235 17.91 -16.14 18.74
N PRO A 236 18.93 -16.47 19.56
CA PRO A 236 19.63 -17.74 19.48
C PRO A 236 18.68 -18.94 19.61
N LYS A 237 18.92 -19.95 18.80
CA LYS A 237 18.16 -21.19 18.66
C LYS A 237 19.09 -22.27 18.10
N PHE A 238 19.86 -22.92 18.97
CA PHE A 238 20.74 -24.02 18.59
C PHE A 238 19.92 -25.29 18.30
N ASP A 239 18.97 -25.57 19.19
CA ASP A 239 17.91 -26.56 19.05
C ASP A 239 16.63 -26.04 19.74
N TYR A 240 15.61 -26.88 19.91
CA TYR A 240 14.35 -26.46 20.55
C TYR A 240 14.50 -26.13 22.05
N SER A 241 15.38 -26.83 22.76
CA SER A 241 15.66 -26.63 24.19
C SER A 241 16.69 -25.53 24.46
N MET A 242 17.70 -25.41 23.60
CA MET A 242 18.73 -24.38 23.65
C MET A 242 18.34 -23.19 22.78
N SER A 243 17.26 -22.52 23.17
CA SER A 243 16.72 -21.36 22.48
C SER A 243 16.37 -20.23 23.45
N LEU A 244 16.36 -18.99 22.95
CA LEU A 244 15.97 -17.83 23.75
C LEU A 244 14.50 -17.91 24.19
N THR A 245 13.64 -18.50 23.37
CA THR A 245 12.24 -18.78 23.72
C THR A 245 12.13 -19.83 24.83
N SER A 246 12.92 -20.91 24.79
CA SER A 246 12.95 -21.89 25.90
C SER A 246 13.50 -21.28 27.18
N TRP A 247 14.55 -20.45 27.10
CA TRP A 247 15.06 -19.74 28.26
C TRP A 247 14.00 -18.81 28.87
N LEU A 248 13.23 -18.11 28.02
CA LEU A 248 12.15 -17.23 28.47
C LEU A 248 11.04 -18.04 29.13
N ASP A 249 10.60 -19.14 28.52
CA ASP A 249 9.62 -20.08 29.09
C ASP A 249 10.04 -20.54 30.49
N ASP A 250 11.29 -21.00 30.63
CA ASP A 250 11.87 -21.46 31.89
C ASP A 250 11.78 -20.42 33.03
N GLN A 251 11.85 -19.12 32.71
CA GLN A 251 11.72 -18.07 33.72
C GLN A 251 10.31 -18.00 34.35
N PHE A 252 9.30 -18.48 33.62
CA PHE A 252 7.88 -18.26 33.93
C PHE A 252 7.05 -19.56 34.04
N LYS A 253 7.69 -20.74 33.94
CA LYS A 253 7.02 -22.06 34.01
C LYS A 253 6.11 -22.30 35.22
N GLN A 254 6.39 -21.63 36.34
CA GLN A 254 5.61 -21.75 37.58
C GLN A 254 4.48 -20.72 37.69
N THR A 255 4.20 -19.98 36.61
CA THR A 255 3.13 -18.97 36.55
C THR A 255 2.00 -19.42 35.63
N HIS A 256 0.87 -18.70 35.66
CA HIS A 256 -0.27 -18.92 34.77
C HIS A 256 -0.19 -18.07 33.49
N VAL A 257 1.01 -17.67 33.07
CA VAL A 257 1.18 -16.89 31.84
C VAL A 257 0.81 -17.72 30.62
N ALA A 258 0.06 -17.12 29.69
CA ALA A 258 -0.17 -17.70 28.38
C ALA A 258 1.05 -17.42 27.50
N TYR A 259 1.78 -18.48 27.13
CA TYR A 259 3.02 -18.40 26.37
C TYR A 259 3.08 -19.48 25.29
N LYS A 260 3.62 -19.12 24.12
CA LYS A 260 4.02 -20.06 23.07
C LYS A 260 5.46 -19.71 22.65
N PRO A 261 6.36 -20.70 22.49
CA PRO A 261 7.76 -20.47 22.13
C PRO A 261 7.94 -20.15 20.63
N GLU A 262 7.08 -19.30 20.09
CA GLU A 262 7.09 -18.85 18.69
C GLU A 262 7.51 -17.39 18.64
N GLU A 263 8.70 -17.15 18.07
CA GLU A 263 9.22 -15.80 17.84
C GLU A 263 8.82 -15.29 16.44
N LEU A 264 9.45 -14.20 15.98
CA LEU A 264 9.12 -13.60 14.68
C LEU A 264 9.41 -14.53 13.50
N LEU A 265 10.37 -15.45 13.66
CA LEU A 265 10.74 -16.44 12.66
C LEU A 265 10.61 -17.87 13.22
N PRO A 266 10.15 -18.84 12.41
CA PRO A 266 9.73 -18.71 11.01
C PRO A 266 8.27 -18.22 10.87
N HIS A 267 8.00 -17.42 9.83
CA HIS A 267 6.64 -17.02 9.47
C HIS A 267 6.54 -16.65 7.97
N PRO A 268 5.45 -16.99 7.24
CA PRO A 268 5.29 -16.66 5.82
C PRO A 268 5.42 -15.16 5.50
N ASN A 269 4.92 -14.29 6.38
CA ASN A 269 5.05 -12.84 6.18
C ASN A 269 6.50 -12.33 6.19
N ALA A 270 7.45 -13.05 6.78
CA ALA A 270 8.85 -12.66 6.70
C ALA A 270 9.38 -12.75 5.26
N LEU A 271 8.94 -13.76 4.50
CA LEU A 271 9.24 -13.87 3.08
C LEU A 271 8.55 -12.76 2.30
N LEU A 272 7.27 -12.48 2.58
CA LEU A 272 6.55 -11.37 1.94
C LEU A 272 7.26 -10.04 2.20
N TRP A 273 7.73 -9.80 3.43
CA TRP A 273 8.48 -8.60 3.78
C TRP A 273 9.83 -8.50 3.02
N LEU A 274 10.60 -9.59 2.92
CA LEU A 274 11.82 -9.62 2.10
C LEU A 274 11.52 -9.30 0.63
N LYS A 275 10.51 -9.95 0.05
CA LYS A 275 10.08 -9.70 -1.33
C LYS A 275 9.56 -8.28 -1.54
N LYS A 276 8.79 -7.74 -0.59
CA LYS A 276 8.27 -6.37 -0.62
C LYS A 276 9.39 -5.35 -0.58
N THR A 277 10.37 -5.57 0.31
CA THR A 277 11.59 -4.76 0.40
C THR A 277 12.33 -4.80 -0.93
N ALA A 278 12.60 -5.98 -1.48
CA ALA A 278 13.26 -6.10 -2.78
C ALA A 278 12.48 -5.44 -3.93
N ASN A 279 11.15 -5.54 -3.89
CA ASN A 279 10.27 -4.89 -4.84
C ASN A 279 10.37 -3.37 -4.77
N ARG A 280 10.53 -2.75 -3.59
CA ARG A 280 10.74 -1.29 -3.45
C ARG A 280 12.03 -0.85 -4.13
N GLU A 281 13.02 -1.72 -4.12
CA GLU A 281 14.40 -1.42 -4.50
C GLU A 281 14.74 -1.84 -5.93
N THR A 282 13.80 -2.51 -6.60
CA THR A 282 13.95 -2.94 -7.99
C THR A 282 12.87 -2.25 -8.83
N PRO A 283 13.24 -1.50 -9.88
CA PRO A 283 12.29 -0.99 -10.86
C PRO A 283 11.53 -2.17 -11.50
N PRO A 284 10.20 -2.07 -11.67
CA PRO A 284 9.42 -3.11 -12.33
C PRO A 284 9.69 -3.09 -13.84
N THR A 285 9.54 -4.26 -14.47
CA THR A 285 9.32 -4.35 -15.92
C THR A 285 7.83 -4.29 -16.24
N VAL A 286 7.48 -4.01 -17.50
CA VAL A 286 6.06 -3.95 -17.96
C VAL A 286 5.31 -5.24 -17.61
N GLY A 287 5.94 -6.41 -17.76
CA GLY A 287 5.33 -7.71 -17.47
C GLY A 287 5.08 -7.98 -15.98
N GLU A 288 5.62 -7.15 -15.09
CA GLU A 288 5.45 -7.26 -13.63
C GLU A 288 4.42 -6.25 -13.08
N ILE A 289 3.74 -5.52 -13.97
CA ILE A 289 2.70 -4.55 -13.64
C ILE A 289 1.34 -5.13 -14.02
N GLY A 290 0.41 -5.12 -13.08
CA GLY A 290 -0.99 -5.50 -13.29
C GLY A 290 -1.92 -4.51 -12.62
N ALA A 291 -3.23 -4.73 -12.72
CA ALA A 291 -4.23 -3.86 -12.14
C ALA A 291 -5.30 -4.64 -11.36
N VAL A 292 -5.74 -4.06 -10.25
CA VAL A 292 -6.98 -4.46 -9.58
C VAL A 292 -7.99 -3.35 -9.82
N ILE A 293 -9.13 -3.67 -10.44
CA ILE A 293 -10.23 -2.73 -10.63
C ILE A 293 -11.32 -3.04 -9.61
N MET A 294 -11.66 -2.06 -8.78
CA MET A 294 -12.65 -2.13 -7.71
C MET A 294 -13.87 -1.30 -8.08
N PRO A 295 -14.86 -1.87 -8.78
CA PRO A 295 -16.19 -1.32 -8.91
C PRO A 295 -17.06 -1.68 -7.69
N HIS A 296 -18.14 -0.92 -7.45
CA HIS A 296 -19.07 -1.20 -6.35
C HIS A 296 -19.69 -2.61 -6.44
N GLY A 297 -20.12 -3.04 -7.63
CA GLY A 297 -20.87 -4.28 -7.83
C GLY A 297 -22.36 -4.14 -7.48
N SER A 298 -23.22 -4.83 -8.21
CA SER A 298 -24.66 -4.84 -7.94
C SER A 298 -25.29 -6.10 -8.56
N THR A 299 -26.49 -5.97 -9.12
CA THR A 299 -27.16 -7.01 -9.91
C THR A 299 -26.32 -7.46 -11.13
N GLN A 300 -26.58 -8.66 -11.65
CA GLN A 300 -25.82 -9.18 -12.80
C GLN A 300 -25.80 -8.25 -14.02
N PRO A 301 -26.92 -7.62 -14.46
CA PRO A 301 -26.87 -6.69 -15.59
C PRO A 301 -25.97 -5.47 -15.35
N TRP A 302 -25.81 -5.05 -14.09
CA TRP A 302 -24.87 -3.98 -13.72
C TRP A 302 -23.43 -4.46 -13.85
N ASN A 303 -23.15 -5.67 -13.34
CA ASN A 303 -21.81 -6.26 -13.41
C ASN A 303 -21.41 -6.52 -14.87
N ASP A 304 -22.30 -7.11 -15.68
CA ASP A 304 -22.07 -7.36 -17.11
C ASP A 304 -21.71 -6.07 -17.87
N ALA A 305 -22.36 -4.96 -17.57
CA ALA A 305 -22.10 -3.67 -18.21
C ALA A 305 -20.71 -3.12 -17.84
N VAL A 306 -20.29 -3.28 -16.58
CA VAL A 306 -18.95 -2.91 -16.13
C VAL A 306 -17.90 -3.83 -16.75
N GLU A 307 -18.13 -5.14 -16.76
CA GLU A 307 -17.21 -6.13 -17.35
C GLU A 307 -17.02 -5.89 -18.85
N THR A 308 -18.09 -5.58 -19.57
CA THR A 308 -18.02 -5.20 -21.00
C THR A 308 -17.12 -3.99 -21.22
N THR A 309 -17.11 -3.02 -20.31
CA THR A 309 -16.25 -1.83 -20.39
C THR A 309 -14.77 -2.17 -20.18
N ILE A 310 -14.48 -3.19 -19.37
CA ILE A 310 -13.12 -3.58 -18.98
C ILE A 310 -12.54 -4.64 -19.92
N GLN A 311 -13.37 -5.49 -20.52
CA GLN A 311 -12.97 -6.62 -21.36
C GLN A 311 -11.89 -6.25 -22.42
N PRO A 312 -11.98 -5.12 -23.16
CA PRO A 312 -10.95 -4.77 -24.13
C PRO A 312 -9.55 -4.57 -23.52
N LEU A 313 -9.47 -4.20 -22.24
CA LEU A 313 -8.22 -3.93 -21.53
C LEU A 313 -7.56 -5.20 -21.00
N MET A 314 -8.33 -6.26 -20.77
CA MET A 314 -7.81 -7.53 -20.24
C MET A 314 -6.85 -8.23 -21.21
N ALA A 315 -6.91 -7.90 -22.50
CA ALA A 315 -5.94 -8.37 -23.49
C ALA A 315 -4.58 -7.65 -23.40
N LYS A 316 -4.54 -6.46 -22.78
CA LYS A 316 -3.35 -5.59 -22.70
C LYS A 316 -2.71 -5.59 -21.31
N TYR A 317 -3.52 -5.75 -20.26
CA TYR A 317 -3.07 -5.70 -18.88
C TYR A 317 -3.54 -6.96 -18.12
N PRO A 318 -2.71 -7.53 -17.23
CA PRO A 318 -3.17 -8.47 -16.22
C PRO A 318 -4.13 -7.75 -15.26
N ILE A 319 -5.43 -7.99 -15.40
CA ILE A 319 -6.47 -7.34 -14.61
C ILE A 319 -7.16 -8.38 -13.70
N GLU A 320 -7.40 -8.00 -12.46
CA GLU A 320 -8.31 -8.68 -11.55
C GLU A 320 -9.42 -7.73 -11.09
N MET A 321 -10.61 -8.28 -10.89
CA MET A 321 -11.74 -7.54 -10.33
C MET A 321 -11.81 -7.76 -8.82
N ALA A 322 -12.11 -6.70 -8.08
CA ALA A 322 -12.41 -6.73 -6.66
C ALA A 322 -13.73 -6.00 -6.41
N TYR A 323 -14.87 -6.65 -6.64
CA TYR A 323 -16.18 -6.01 -6.44
C TYR A 323 -16.43 -5.71 -4.96
N GLY A 324 -16.98 -4.53 -4.68
CA GLY A 324 -17.49 -4.18 -3.36
C GLY A 324 -16.92 -2.88 -2.81
N MET A 325 -17.32 -2.59 -1.57
CA MET A 325 -16.97 -1.36 -0.84
C MET A 325 -15.68 -1.50 -0.03
N GLY A 326 -14.65 -2.11 -0.65
CA GLY A 326 -13.36 -2.35 0.01
C GLY A 326 -13.36 -3.51 1.00
N ASP A 327 -13.92 -4.68 0.65
CA ASP A 327 -13.79 -5.90 1.47
C ASP A 327 -12.32 -6.41 1.40
N PRO A 328 -11.61 -6.52 2.55
CA PRO A 328 -10.21 -6.96 2.56
C PRO A 328 -9.95 -8.33 1.96
N ARG A 329 -10.89 -9.28 2.07
CA ARG A 329 -10.72 -10.65 1.56
C ARG A 329 -10.82 -10.67 0.04
N ILE A 330 -11.80 -9.96 -0.51
CA ILE A 330 -11.95 -9.83 -1.97
C ILE A 330 -10.71 -9.16 -2.57
N ILE A 331 -10.21 -8.10 -1.93
CA ILE A 331 -8.98 -7.42 -2.35
C ILE A 331 -7.78 -8.37 -2.22
N GLN A 332 -7.63 -9.09 -1.12
CA GLN A 332 -6.56 -10.07 -0.93
C GLN A 332 -6.57 -11.14 -2.02
N ASP A 333 -7.73 -11.67 -2.38
CA ASP A 333 -7.85 -12.71 -3.41
C ASP A 333 -7.42 -12.19 -4.79
N ALA A 334 -7.83 -10.98 -5.16
CA ALA A 334 -7.42 -10.33 -6.41
C ALA A 334 -5.91 -10.07 -6.45
N VAL A 335 -5.34 -9.54 -5.36
CA VAL A 335 -3.89 -9.32 -5.23
C VAL A 335 -3.12 -10.63 -5.32
N SER A 336 -3.59 -11.68 -4.65
CA SER A 336 -2.93 -13.00 -4.63
C SER A 336 -2.89 -13.63 -6.02
N ARG A 337 -3.97 -13.53 -6.81
CA ARG A 337 -4.00 -14.03 -8.21
C ARG A 337 -3.04 -13.26 -9.12
N LEU A 338 -2.85 -11.97 -8.89
CA LEU A 338 -1.83 -11.18 -9.60
C LEU A 338 -0.41 -11.62 -9.21
N GLU A 339 -0.12 -11.75 -7.91
CA GLU A 339 1.21 -12.19 -7.44
C GLU A 339 1.58 -13.59 -7.94
N GLN A 340 0.61 -14.51 -8.00
CA GLN A 340 0.80 -15.85 -8.58
C GLN A 340 1.21 -15.82 -10.06
N ARG A 341 0.86 -14.76 -10.79
CA ARG A 341 1.29 -14.52 -12.18
C ARG A 341 2.60 -13.75 -12.30
N GLY A 342 3.29 -13.50 -11.18
CA GLY A 342 4.57 -12.77 -11.15
C GLY A 342 4.42 -11.24 -11.09
N ILE A 343 3.22 -10.71 -10.88
CA ILE A 343 2.99 -9.28 -10.73
C ILE A 343 3.55 -8.77 -9.40
N ARG A 344 4.32 -7.69 -9.46
CA ARG A 344 5.00 -7.05 -8.31
C ARG A 344 4.57 -5.60 -8.10
N ARG A 345 3.88 -5.02 -9.08
CA ARG A 345 3.27 -3.69 -9.02
C ARG A 345 1.81 -3.79 -9.41
N ILE A 346 0.94 -3.26 -8.57
CA ILE A 346 -0.48 -3.30 -8.79
C ILE A 346 -1.01 -1.88 -8.85
N ILE A 347 -1.61 -1.54 -9.99
CA ILE A 347 -2.40 -0.34 -10.15
C ILE A 347 -3.80 -0.63 -9.59
N PHE A 348 -4.11 -0.07 -8.43
CA PHE A 348 -5.42 -0.24 -7.79
C PHE A 348 -6.37 0.87 -8.23
N VAL A 349 -7.44 0.51 -8.94
CA VAL A 349 -8.38 1.45 -9.54
C VAL A 349 -9.69 1.43 -8.77
N ARG A 350 -10.04 2.58 -8.18
CA ARG A 350 -11.36 2.79 -7.56
C ARG A 350 -12.31 3.27 -8.65
N MET A 351 -13.15 2.38 -9.15
CA MET A 351 -14.13 2.71 -10.19
C MET A 351 -15.39 3.33 -9.56
N TYR A 352 -15.17 4.45 -8.87
CA TYR A 352 -16.14 5.27 -8.15
C TYR A 352 -16.21 6.67 -8.78
N ALA A 353 -17.31 7.38 -8.55
CA ALA A 353 -17.59 8.63 -9.21
C ALA A 353 -16.52 9.69 -8.92
N LEU A 354 -16.09 9.78 -7.67
CA LEU A 354 -15.08 10.73 -7.20
C LEU A 354 -13.87 10.01 -6.61
N ASP A 355 -12.68 10.59 -6.79
CA ASP A 355 -11.38 10.05 -6.39
C ASP A 355 -11.22 9.82 -4.88
N HIS A 356 -11.92 10.59 -4.05
CA HIS A 356 -11.90 10.42 -2.60
C HIS A 356 -12.75 9.24 -2.12
N GLN A 357 -13.70 8.76 -2.93
CA GLN A 357 -14.61 7.68 -2.53
C GLN A 357 -13.83 6.37 -2.35
N MET A 358 -14.02 5.75 -1.18
CA MET A 358 -13.32 4.54 -0.73
C MET A 358 -11.79 4.67 -0.58
N LYS A 359 -11.20 5.86 -0.83
CA LYS A 359 -9.74 6.04 -0.78
C LYS A 359 -9.17 5.83 0.61
N PRO A 360 -9.66 6.46 1.70
CA PRO A 360 -9.11 6.24 3.04
C PRO A 360 -9.16 4.76 3.47
N LEU A 361 -10.30 4.11 3.22
CA LEU A 361 -10.51 2.70 3.53
C LEU A 361 -9.54 1.79 2.79
N THR A 362 -9.48 1.92 1.47
CA THR A 362 -8.62 1.05 0.66
C THR A 362 -7.14 1.39 0.79
N ASP A 363 -6.74 2.65 0.99
CA ASP A 363 -5.34 2.98 1.27
C ASP A 363 -4.87 2.29 2.55
N TYR A 364 -5.72 2.24 3.58
CA TYR A 364 -5.40 1.48 4.79
C TYR A 364 -5.29 -0.02 4.49
N ILE A 365 -6.29 -0.64 3.85
CA ILE A 365 -6.27 -2.08 3.50
C ILE A 365 -5.04 -2.46 2.65
N LEU A 366 -4.64 -1.62 1.71
CA LEU A 366 -3.49 -1.83 0.82
C LEU A 366 -2.14 -1.59 1.51
N GLY A 367 -2.14 -1.12 2.76
CA GLY A 367 -0.91 -0.78 3.49
C GLY A 367 -0.23 0.50 3.01
N LEU A 368 -0.99 1.41 2.38
CA LEU A 368 -0.56 2.74 1.96
C LEU A 368 -0.78 3.80 3.05
N SER A 369 -1.60 3.50 4.05
CA SER A 369 -1.88 4.34 5.22
C SER A 369 -1.82 3.51 6.50
N GLU A 370 -1.27 4.10 7.57
CA GLU A 370 -1.34 3.53 8.92
C GLU A 370 -2.58 4.00 9.68
N HIS A 371 -3.26 5.04 9.19
CA HIS A 371 -4.46 5.57 9.82
C HIS A 371 -5.64 4.67 9.53
N THR A 372 -6.20 4.07 10.58
CA THR A 372 -7.47 3.36 10.52
C THR A 372 -8.55 4.33 10.03
N PRO A 373 -9.38 3.94 9.05
CA PRO A 373 -10.50 4.77 8.63
C PRO A 373 -11.39 5.04 9.84
N SER A 374 -11.74 6.29 10.12
CA SER A 374 -12.87 6.59 11.00
C SER A 374 -14.13 5.97 10.39
N ASP A 375 -15.08 5.51 11.21
CA ASP A 375 -16.34 4.81 10.85
C ASP A 375 -17.31 5.55 9.87
N GLY A 376 -16.84 6.54 9.13
CA GLY A 376 -17.61 7.50 8.33
C GLY A 376 -18.19 7.00 7.00
N HIS A 377 -18.37 5.69 6.78
CA HIS A 377 -19.07 5.18 5.59
C HIS A 377 -20.23 4.24 5.89
N GLY A 378 -20.68 4.13 7.14
CA GLY A 378 -21.93 3.47 7.50
C GLY A 378 -22.80 4.39 8.35
N GLY A 379 -23.93 4.85 7.81
CA GLY A 379 -25.02 5.28 8.68
C GLY A 379 -25.52 4.08 9.45
N GLY A 380 -24.94 3.82 10.63
CA GLY A 380 -25.26 2.67 11.46
C GLY A 380 -24.40 2.65 12.71
N HIS A 381 -25.05 2.73 13.87
CA HIS A 381 -24.46 2.83 15.20
C HIS A 381 -23.73 1.55 15.62
N ASP A 382 -22.45 1.42 15.27
CA ASP A 382 -21.61 0.41 15.92
C ASP A 382 -20.19 0.92 16.12
N HIS A 383 -19.92 1.49 17.30
CA HIS A 383 -18.59 1.92 17.75
C HIS A 383 -17.67 0.72 18.08
N SER A 384 -17.92 -0.45 17.50
CA SER A 384 -17.26 -1.72 17.83
C SER A 384 -16.58 -2.41 16.63
N ALA A 385 -16.63 -1.83 15.42
CA ALA A 385 -16.02 -2.45 14.26
C ALA A 385 -14.48 -2.40 14.34
N SER A 386 -13.85 -3.56 14.49
CA SER A 386 -12.40 -3.73 14.37
C SER A 386 -11.91 -3.15 13.04
N ALA A 387 -10.71 -2.57 13.02
CA ALA A 387 -10.11 -2.06 11.80
C ALA A 387 -10.06 -3.15 10.71
N PRO A 388 -10.26 -2.82 9.42
CA PRO A 388 -10.23 -3.82 8.36
C PRO A 388 -8.81 -4.42 8.21
N LEU A 389 -8.72 -5.71 7.89
CA LEU A 389 -7.40 -6.34 7.73
C LEU A 389 -6.63 -5.72 6.55
N GLN A 390 -5.32 -5.54 6.73
CA GLN A 390 -4.44 -5.17 5.62
C GLN A 390 -4.03 -6.41 4.81
N VAL A 391 -3.85 -6.24 3.51
CA VAL A 391 -3.45 -7.36 2.64
C VAL A 391 -2.05 -7.85 2.94
N ARG A 392 -1.89 -9.17 2.98
CA ARG A 392 -0.60 -9.87 3.05
C ARG A 392 -0.05 -10.00 1.64
N THR A 393 0.86 -9.11 1.27
CA THR A 393 1.38 -9.04 -0.10
C THR A 393 2.79 -8.46 -0.15
N ALA A 394 3.57 -8.92 -1.12
CA ALA A 394 4.84 -8.32 -1.48
C ALA A 394 4.70 -7.26 -2.59
N ALA A 395 3.54 -7.14 -3.22
CA ALA A 395 3.29 -6.16 -4.25
C ALA A 395 3.28 -4.72 -3.68
N LEU A 396 3.62 -3.77 -4.54
CA LEU A 396 3.49 -2.34 -4.24
C LEU A 396 2.36 -1.73 -5.07
N PHE A 397 1.69 -0.73 -4.50
CA PHE A 397 0.49 -0.16 -5.08
C PHE A 397 0.68 1.28 -5.56
N SER A 398 0.12 1.56 -6.73
CA SER A 398 -0.22 2.91 -7.18
C SER A 398 -1.73 2.97 -7.36
N THR A 399 -2.37 4.10 -7.10
CA THR A 399 -3.84 4.15 -7.08
C THR A 399 -4.41 5.34 -7.83
N PHE A 400 -5.58 5.17 -8.44
CA PHE A 400 -6.40 6.26 -8.97
C PHE A 400 -7.89 5.92 -8.90
N GLY A 401 -8.74 6.91 -9.14
CA GLY A 401 -10.19 6.74 -9.16
C GLY A 401 -10.88 8.00 -9.67
N GLY A 402 -12.20 8.08 -9.50
CA GLY A 402 -12.97 9.28 -9.82
C GLY A 402 -13.34 9.38 -11.29
N TYR A 403 -14.11 8.43 -11.80
CA TYR A 403 -14.44 8.40 -13.23
C TYR A 403 -15.25 9.63 -13.68
N GLU A 404 -16.09 10.24 -12.83
CA GLU A 404 -16.87 11.45 -13.18
C GLU A 404 -16.03 12.73 -13.24
N GLN A 405 -14.84 12.72 -12.64
CA GLN A 405 -13.89 13.82 -12.71
C GLN A 405 -13.14 13.85 -14.05
N ASN A 406 -13.25 12.79 -14.88
CA ASN A 406 -12.76 12.81 -16.26
C ASN A 406 -13.60 13.79 -17.12
N PRO A 407 -12.99 14.85 -17.71
CA PRO A 407 -13.70 15.79 -18.58
C PRO A 407 -14.47 15.15 -19.74
N GLU A 408 -14.03 13.98 -20.24
CA GLU A 408 -14.71 13.29 -21.34
C GLU A 408 -16.09 12.74 -20.97
N ILE A 409 -16.43 12.63 -19.68
CA ILE A 409 -17.77 12.21 -19.23
C ILE A 409 -18.87 13.16 -19.71
N ALA A 410 -18.55 14.42 -19.96
CA ALA A 410 -19.45 15.36 -20.61
C ALA A 410 -19.95 14.85 -21.98
N GLN A 411 -19.13 14.09 -22.72
CA GLN A 411 -19.53 13.48 -23.99
C GLN A 411 -20.50 12.30 -23.80
N VAL A 412 -20.38 11.54 -22.71
CA VAL A 412 -21.35 10.48 -22.37
C VAL A 412 -22.70 11.12 -22.05
N LEU A 413 -22.69 12.13 -21.19
CA LEU A 413 -23.89 12.88 -20.79
C LEU A 413 -24.56 13.55 -22.00
N HIS A 414 -23.78 14.14 -22.91
CA HIS A 414 -24.26 14.66 -24.19
C HIS A 414 -25.03 13.60 -24.98
N LYS A 415 -24.47 12.39 -25.16
CA LYS A 415 -25.17 11.27 -25.83
C LYS A 415 -26.48 10.94 -25.13
N ARG A 416 -26.49 10.84 -23.79
CA ARG A 416 -27.72 10.51 -23.02
C ARG A 416 -28.81 11.57 -23.15
N ILE A 417 -28.45 12.85 -23.18
CA ILE A 417 -29.39 13.95 -23.44
C ILE A 417 -29.93 13.85 -24.87
N ALA A 418 -29.06 13.61 -25.86
CA ALA A 418 -29.42 13.51 -27.27
C ALA A 418 -30.42 12.38 -27.56
N GLU A 419 -30.38 11.29 -26.78
CA GLU A 419 -31.30 10.16 -26.92
C GLU A 419 -32.77 10.51 -26.56
N LEU A 420 -33.00 11.54 -25.74
CA LEU A 420 -34.35 11.94 -25.30
C LEU A 420 -34.82 13.30 -25.85
N SER A 421 -33.88 14.20 -26.08
CA SER A 421 -34.15 15.58 -26.50
C SER A 421 -34.73 15.65 -27.90
N LYS A 422 -35.82 16.41 -28.06
CA LYS A 422 -36.48 16.67 -29.34
C LYS A 422 -36.50 18.16 -29.66
N ASP A 423 -36.71 19.00 -28.66
CA ASP A 423 -36.73 20.45 -28.78
C ASP A 423 -36.04 21.11 -27.56
N PRO A 424 -34.71 21.32 -27.63
CA PRO A 424 -33.94 21.84 -26.51
C PRO A 424 -34.50 23.14 -25.91
N ALA A 425 -35.05 24.05 -26.73
CA ALA A 425 -35.56 25.34 -26.27
C ALA A 425 -36.71 25.22 -25.26
N ASN A 426 -37.44 24.10 -25.29
CA ASN A 426 -38.58 23.80 -24.43
C ASN A 426 -38.30 22.67 -23.42
N GLU A 427 -37.02 22.37 -23.17
CA GLU A 427 -36.59 21.24 -22.35
C GLU A 427 -35.75 21.66 -21.13
N THR A 428 -36.06 21.05 -19.99
CA THR A 428 -35.27 21.11 -18.77
C THR A 428 -34.57 19.77 -18.55
N VAL A 429 -33.24 19.77 -18.44
CA VAL A 429 -32.45 18.56 -18.19
C VAL A 429 -32.00 18.51 -16.72
N LEU A 430 -32.20 17.37 -16.06
CA LEU A 430 -31.72 17.11 -14.71
C LEU A 430 -30.69 15.97 -14.76
N LEU A 431 -29.43 16.26 -14.46
CA LEU A 431 -28.39 15.25 -14.26
C LEU A 431 -28.49 14.78 -12.81
N LEU A 432 -29.07 13.60 -12.61
CA LEU A 432 -29.43 13.10 -11.28
C LEU A 432 -28.44 12.01 -10.84
N ALA A 433 -27.71 12.29 -9.75
CA ALA A 433 -26.69 11.41 -9.20
C ALA A 433 -27.08 10.83 -7.82
N HIS A 434 -26.30 9.86 -7.37
CA HIS A 434 -26.50 9.20 -6.07
C HIS A 434 -26.36 10.18 -4.89
N GLY A 435 -25.30 10.98 -4.85
CA GLY A 435 -25.00 11.92 -3.75
C GLY A 435 -24.19 11.30 -2.62
N GLU A 436 -23.79 12.12 -1.64
CA GLU A 436 -22.97 11.70 -0.49
C GLU A 436 -23.64 11.95 0.87
N ALA A 437 -23.03 11.39 1.92
CA ALA A 437 -23.46 11.51 3.31
C ALA A 437 -23.42 12.94 3.83
N THR A 438 -22.32 13.63 3.59
CA THR A 438 -22.04 14.97 4.13
C THR A 438 -22.39 16.04 3.11
N ASP A 439 -22.69 17.25 3.59
CA ASP A 439 -22.98 18.38 2.71
C ASP A 439 -21.73 18.75 1.89
N GLU A 440 -20.56 18.75 2.51
CA GLU A 440 -19.30 19.05 1.82
C GLU A 440 -18.97 18.03 0.73
N GLY A 441 -19.22 16.74 0.99
CA GLY A 441 -19.03 15.67 0.02
C GLY A 441 -20.01 15.77 -1.15
N ASN A 442 -21.28 16.03 -0.82
CA ASN A 442 -22.34 16.19 -1.81
C ASN A 442 -22.13 17.42 -2.70
N ASP A 443 -21.67 18.54 -2.13
CA ASP A 443 -21.38 19.77 -2.85
C ASP A 443 -20.19 19.59 -3.81
N LYS A 444 -19.16 18.83 -3.42
CA LYS A 444 -18.07 18.44 -4.32
C LYS A 444 -18.58 17.63 -5.51
N TRP A 445 -19.50 16.69 -5.30
CA TRP A 445 -20.10 15.92 -6.39
C TRP A 445 -20.91 16.81 -7.33
N LEU A 446 -21.79 17.66 -6.78
CA LEU A 446 -22.55 18.63 -7.57
C LEU A 446 -21.65 19.57 -8.37
N ALA A 447 -20.51 20.00 -7.82
CA ALA A 447 -19.53 20.81 -8.52
C ALA A 447 -18.88 20.08 -9.71
N VAL A 448 -18.57 18.78 -9.58
CA VAL A 448 -18.05 17.96 -10.69
C VAL A 448 -19.09 17.85 -11.81
N ILE A 449 -20.33 17.55 -11.46
CA ILE A 449 -21.43 17.48 -12.44
C ILE A 449 -21.64 18.86 -13.10
N SER A 450 -21.57 19.94 -12.33
CA SER A 450 -21.70 21.31 -12.86
C SER A 450 -20.60 21.66 -13.86
N LYS A 451 -19.34 21.26 -13.62
CA LYS A 451 -18.26 21.42 -14.61
C LYS A 451 -18.55 20.64 -15.90
N ASN A 452 -19.19 19.48 -15.80
CA ASN A 452 -19.61 18.72 -16.99
C ASN A 452 -20.77 19.42 -17.71
N ILE A 453 -21.70 20.04 -16.99
CA ILE A 453 -22.75 20.89 -17.57
C ILE A 453 -22.14 22.06 -18.37
N ASP A 454 -21.12 22.72 -17.84
CA ASP A 454 -20.44 23.82 -18.54
C ASP A 454 -19.82 23.36 -19.85
N ARG A 455 -19.22 22.17 -19.89
CA ARG A 455 -18.69 21.55 -21.11
C ARG A 455 -19.79 21.18 -22.10
N ILE A 456 -20.89 20.61 -21.62
CA ILE A 456 -22.05 20.26 -22.47
C ILE A 456 -22.62 21.52 -23.14
N ARG A 457 -22.68 22.65 -22.43
CA ARG A 457 -23.18 23.93 -22.95
C ARG A 457 -22.30 24.57 -24.02
N GLN A 458 -21.07 24.10 -24.21
CA GLN A 458 -20.23 24.56 -25.32
C GLN A 458 -20.77 24.13 -26.68
N ASP A 459 -21.61 23.07 -26.72
CA ASP A 459 -22.38 22.72 -27.91
C ASP A 459 -23.55 23.70 -28.08
N PRO A 460 -23.64 24.45 -29.21
CA PRO A 460 -24.73 25.39 -29.48
C PRO A 460 -26.13 24.75 -29.43
N ARG A 461 -26.26 23.44 -29.64
CA ARG A 461 -27.53 22.73 -29.49
C ARG A 461 -28.00 22.73 -28.04
N TRP A 462 -27.10 22.49 -27.09
CA TRP A 462 -27.42 22.40 -25.66
C TRP A 462 -27.40 23.77 -24.97
N ALA A 463 -26.73 24.76 -25.55
CA ALA A 463 -26.85 26.16 -25.13
C ALA A 463 -28.31 26.68 -25.23
N LYS A 464 -29.14 26.06 -26.08
CA LYS A 464 -30.57 26.38 -26.21
C LYS A 464 -31.44 25.76 -25.13
N LEU A 465 -30.93 24.82 -24.32
CA LEU A 465 -31.70 24.22 -23.24
C LEU A 465 -32.25 25.31 -22.32
N LYS A 466 -33.54 25.22 -21.99
CA LYS A 466 -34.16 26.14 -21.04
C LYS A 466 -33.40 26.14 -19.72
N THR A 467 -33.05 24.95 -19.23
CA THR A 467 -32.11 24.79 -18.12
C THR A 467 -31.50 23.39 -18.13
N ILE A 468 -30.33 23.28 -17.52
CA ILE A 468 -29.69 22.01 -17.20
C ILE A 468 -29.12 22.14 -15.78
N LYS A 469 -29.45 21.19 -14.89
CA LYS A 469 -29.12 21.23 -13.46
C LYS A 469 -28.48 19.94 -12.99
N ALA A 470 -27.50 20.06 -12.09
CA ALA A 470 -26.96 18.96 -11.31
C ALA A 470 -27.81 18.77 -10.05
N LEU A 471 -28.22 17.55 -9.76
CA LEU A 471 -28.99 17.21 -8.57
C LEU A 471 -28.54 15.85 -8.01
N THR A 472 -28.75 15.64 -6.71
CA THR A 472 -28.51 14.36 -6.05
C THR A 472 -29.75 13.91 -5.28
N VAL A 473 -29.87 12.60 -5.06
CA VAL A 473 -30.94 12.03 -4.20
C VAL A 473 -30.46 11.60 -2.82
N ARG A 474 -29.14 11.59 -2.58
CA ARG A 474 -28.47 11.14 -1.34
C ARG A 474 -29.02 9.79 -0.87
N GLU A 475 -29.02 8.83 -1.80
CA GLU A 475 -29.81 7.59 -1.78
C GLU A 475 -29.68 6.75 -0.49
N ASP A 476 -28.52 6.74 0.16
CA ASP A 476 -28.27 5.87 1.31
C ASP A 476 -28.59 6.51 2.67
N TRP A 477 -28.82 7.83 2.73
CA TRP A 477 -28.93 8.57 4.00
C TRP A 477 -30.36 9.03 4.24
N PRO A 478 -31.20 8.32 5.04
CA PRO A 478 -32.64 8.54 5.06
C PRO A 478 -33.08 9.99 5.29
N LYS A 479 -32.44 10.68 6.24
CA LYS A 479 -32.73 12.09 6.56
C LYS A 479 -32.38 13.00 5.39
N GLU A 480 -31.17 12.88 4.85
CA GLU A 480 -30.72 13.75 3.76
C GLU A 480 -31.39 13.41 2.43
N ARG A 481 -31.72 12.14 2.23
CA ARG A 481 -32.51 11.63 1.11
C ARG A 481 -33.89 12.25 1.07
N GLU A 482 -34.60 12.32 2.19
CA GLU A 482 -35.95 12.90 2.23
C GLU A 482 -35.93 14.35 1.71
N LYS A 483 -35.01 15.16 2.25
CA LYS A 483 -34.83 16.55 1.83
C LYS A 483 -34.40 16.66 0.36
N ALA A 484 -33.40 15.88 -0.06
CA ALA A 484 -32.88 15.91 -1.42
C ALA A 484 -33.95 15.49 -2.45
N VAL A 485 -34.65 14.39 -2.20
CA VAL A 485 -35.73 13.90 -3.06
C VAL A 485 -36.88 14.91 -3.12
N ALA A 486 -37.29 15.51 -2.00
CA ALA A 486 -38.32 16.56 -2.01
C ALA A 486 -37.93 17.74 -2.92
N GLY A 487 -36.67 18.18 -2.86
CA GLY A 487 -36.14 19.23 -3.75
C GLY A 487 -36.11 18.85 -5.23
N VAL A 488 -35.73 17.60 -5.54
CA VAL A 488 -35.78 17.07 -6.92
C VAL A 488 -37.22 17.03 -7.42
N ARG A 489 -38.16 16.53 -6.61
CA ARG A 489 -39.58 16.44 -6.96
C ARG A 489 -40.16 17.83 -7.25
N ALA A 490 -39.95 18.80 -6.37
CA ALA A 490 -40.41 20.18 -6.57
C ALA A 490 -39.81 20.80 -7.85
N THR A 491 -38.55 20.50 -8.17
CA THR A 491 -37.89 20.97 -9.40
C THR A 491 -38.57 20.40 -10.65
N ILE A 492 -38.92 19.11 -10.65
CA ILE A 492 -39.61 18.46 -11.76
C ILE A 492 -41.04 19.00 -11.92
N GLU A 493 -41.80 19.09 -10.82
CA GLU A 493 -43.17 19.62 -10.81
C GLU A 493 -43.21 21.02 -11.43
N GLU A 494 -42.32 21.91 -11.00
CA GLU A 494 -42.25 23.27 -11.52
C GLU A 494 -41.82 23.33 -12.99
N ALA A 495 -40.75 22.60 -13.36
CA ALA A 495 -40.26 22.61 -14.73
C ALA A 495 -41.28 22.04 -15.72
N SER A 496 -42.05 21.03 -15.31
CA SER A 496 -43.06 20.35 -16.14
C SER A 496 -44.25 21.24 -16.52
N LYS A 497 -44.53 22.32 -15.76
CA LYS A 497 -45.57 23.29 -16.12
C LYS A 497 -45.23 24.11 -17.36
N HIS A 498 -43.96 24.14 -17.74
CA HIS A 498 -43.43 25.08 -18.71
C HIS A 498 -42.51 24.42 -19.76
N GLY A 499 -42.61 23.10 -19.94
CA GLY A 499 -41.79 22.36 -20.91
C GLY A 499 -41.63 20.88 -20.55
N ARG A 500 -40.86 20.16 -21.35
CA ARG A 500 -40.49 18.76 -21.10
C ARG A 500 -39.37 18.69 -20.06
N VAL A 501 -39.44 17.71 -19.16
CA VAL A 501 -38.38 17.44 -18.17
C VAL A 501 -37.70 16.12 -18.52
N LEU A 502 -36.39 16.18 -18.71
CA LEU A 502 -35.54 15.03 -19.04
C LEU A 502 -34.63 14.73 -17.85
N VAL A 503 -34.78 13.56 -17.24
CA VAL A 503 -33.91 13.08 -16.17
C VAL A 503 -32.84 12.18 -16.77
N ILE A 504 -31.58 12.50 -16.57
CA ILE A 504 -30.46 11.68 -17.02
C ILE A 504 -29.81 11.06 -15.79
N ALA A 505 -29.76 9.74 -15.73
CA ALA A 505 -29.10 9.04 -14.64
C ALA A 505 -27.58 9.26 -14.71
N ASN A 506 -27.05 10.11 -13.84
CA ASN A 506 -25.61 10.38 -13.69
C ASN A 506 -25.04 9.45 -12.60
N ARG A 507 -24.94 8.17 -12.97
CA ARG A 507 -24.38 7.07 -12.16
C ARG A 507 -23.73 6.07 -13.10
N LEU A 508 -22.88 5.19 -12.57
CA LEU A 508 -22.13 4.25 -13.41
C LEU A 508 -23.04 3.46 -14.37
N TYR A 509 -24.08 2.80 -13.84
CA TYR A 509 -25.06 2.06 -14.64
C TYR A 509 -26.46 2.12 -14.02
N GLY A 510 -27.48 2.08 -14.87
CA GLY A 510 -28.89 2.07 -14.45
C GLY A 510 -29.39 3.44 -13.98
N SER A 511 -30.65 3.48 -13.56
CA SER A 511 -31.28 4.61 -12.84
C SER A 511 -31.45 4.35 -11.33
N GLY A 512 -31.26 3.10 -10.87
CA GLY A 512 -31.56 2.69 -9.50
C GLY A 512 -32.97 3.04 -9.05
N PRO A 513 -33.18 3.65 -7.87
CA PRO A 513 -34.52 3.88 -7.32
C PRO A 513 -35.22 5.12 -7.87
N TYR A 514 -34.64 5.84 -8.85
CA TYR A 514 -35.15 7.15 -9.29
C TYR A 514 -36.62 7.08 -9.72
N LYS A 515 -37.03 6.06 -10.48
CA LYS A 515 -38.45 5.88 -10.88
C LYS A 515 -39.40 5.78 -9.69
N LYS A 516 -39.00 5.06 -8.64
CA LYS A 516 -39.77 4.91 -7.41
C LYS A 516 -39.83 6.23 -6.65
N MET A 517 -38.70 6.92 -6.50
CA MET A 517 -38.59 8.20 -5.80
C MET A 517 -39.38 9.32 -6.48
N LEU A 518 -39.46 9.29 -7.81
CA LEU A 518 -40.08 10.32 -8.64
C LEU A 518 -41.46 9.89 -9.16
N HIS A 519 -42.07 8.86 -8.56
CA HIS A 519 -43.39 8.38 -8.94
C HIS A 519 -44.44 9.50 -8.89
N GLY A 520 -45.36 9.49 -9.84
CA GLY A 520 -46.46 10.46 -9.97
C GLY A 520 -46.08 11.80 -10.64
N LEU A 521 -44.85 11.95 -11.10
CA LEU A 521 -44.38 13.17 -11.78
C LEU A 521 -44.32 13.01 -13.30
N THR A 522 -44.44 14.12 -14.03
CA THR A 522 -44.33 14.16 -15.50
C THR A 522 -42.88 14.43 -15.92
N TYR A 523 -42.18 13.39 -16.36
CA TYR A 523 -40.81 13.46 -16.88
C TYR A 523 -40.49 12.25 -17.78
N GLU A 524 -39.42 12.36 -18.56
CA GLU A 524 -38.80 11.24 -19.29
C GLU A 524 -37.42 10.95 -18.69
N ILE A 525 -37.00 9.68 -18.65
CA ILE A 525 -35.72 9.28 -18.01
C ILE A 525 -34.83 8.46 -18.92
N ASN A 526 -33.53 8.79 -18.93
CA ASN A 526 -32.48 7.96 -19.51
C ASN A 526 -31.85 7.13 -18.40
N GLU A 527 -31.95 5.81 -18.51
CA GLU A 527 -31.51 4.88 -17.46
C GLU A 527 -30.20 4.17 -17.79
N LYS A 528 -29.52 4.54 -18.88
CA LYS A 528 -28.31 3.82 -19.33
C LYS A 528 -27.10 4.09 -18.44
N GLY A 529 -27.12 5.18 -17.66
CA GLY A 529 -25.97 5.60 -16.86
C GLY A 529 -24.77 6.04 -17.70
N LEU A 530 -23.59 5.91 -17.12
CA LEU A 530 -22.31 6.40 -17.65
C LEU A 530 -21.44 5.33 -18.31
N VAL A 531 -21.84 4.05 -18.30
CA VAL A 531 -21.17 2.99 -19.08
C VAL A 531 -21.14 3.38 -20.57
N ASP A 532 -19.93 3.58 -21.09
CA ASP A 532 -19.62 4.00 -22.46
C ASP A 532 -18.12 3.72 -22.74
N PRO A 533 -17.67 3.53 -24.00
CA PRO A 533 -16.25 3.37 -24.34
C PRO A 533 -15.32 4.49 -23.83
N ILE A 534 -15.86 5.67 -23.47
CA ILE A 534 -15.12 6.71 -22.74
C ILE A 534 -14.56 6.19 -21.40
N LEU A 535 -15.28 5.33 -20.68
CA LEU A 535 -14.78 4.74 -19.44
C LEU A 535 -13.64 3.74 -19.70
N THR A 536 -13.69 2.98 -20.80
CA THR A 536 -12.57 2.12 -21.23
C THR A 536 -11.32 2.96 -21.46
N ARG A 537 -11.45 4.10 -22.16
CA ARG A 537 -10.34 5.04 -22.39
C ARG A 537 -9.82 5.65 -21.10
N TRP A 538 -10.70 6.07 -20.19
CA TRP A 538 -10.30 6.58 -18.88
C TRP A 538 -9.46 5.58 -18.06
N LEU A 539 -9.88 4.32 -18.04
CA LEU A 539 -9.13 3.25 -17.40
C LEU A 539 -7.76 3.06 -18.06
N GLU A 540 -7.73 2.99 -19.39
CA GLU A 540 -6.50 2.82 -20.16
C GLU A 540 -5.51 3.97 -19.95
N ASP A 541 -6.00 5.22 -19.98
CA ASP A 541 -5.19 6.42 -19.78
C ASP A 541 -4.60 6.44 -18.36
N GLY A 542 -5.41 6.13 -17.35
CA GLY A 542 -4.95 6.03 -15.96
C GLY A 542 -3.90 4.94 -15.76
N MET A 543 -4.13 3.76 -16.32
CA MET A 543 -3.17 2.65 -16.25
C MET A 543 -1.89 2.96 -17.03
N THR A 544 -1.99 3.55 -18.22
CA THR A 544 -0.83 3.94 -19.04
C THR A 544 0.01 4.98 -18.34
N ARG A 545 -0.62 6.01 -17.78
CA ARG A 545 0.06 7.07 -17.03
C ARG A 545 0.81 6.50 -15.82
N LEU A 546 0.15 5.71 -14.98
CA LEU A 546 0.80 5.11 -13.80
C LEU A 546 1.87 4.09 -14.18
N THR A 547 1.69 3.35 -15.27
CA THR A 547 2.74 2.45 -15.80
C THR A 547 3.98 3.24 -16.20
N ALA A 548 3.81 4.39 -16.86
CA ALA A 548 4.91 5.27 -17.23
C ALA A 548 5.61 5.90 -16.01
N GLU A 549 4.86 6.27 -14.96
CA GLU A 549 5.43 6.77 -13.70
C GLU A 549 6.23 5.67 -12.94
N LEU A 550 5.83 4.40 -13.06
CA LEU A 550 6.47 3.26 -12.40
C LEU A 550 7.74 2.76 -13.09
N ILE A 551 7.87 2.99 -14.40
CA ILE A 551 9.03 2.58 -15.20
C ILE A 551 9.85 3.84 -15.50
N PRO A 552 10.93 4.11 -14.73
CA PRO A 552 11.72 5.32 -14.93
C PRO A 552 12.25 5.40 -16.37
N SER A 553 12.21 6.61 -16.92
CA SER A 553 12.72 6.87 -18.27
C SER A 553 14.24 6.63 -18.33
N LYS A 554 14.77 6.25 -19.50
CA LYS A 554 16.23 6.06 -19.71
C LYS A 554 17.07 7.29 -19.30
N SER A 555 16.49 8.50 -19.32
CA SER A 555 17.16 9.74 -18.91
C SER A 555 17.27 9.95 -17.40
N GLU A 556 16.34 9.41 -16.61
CA GLU A 556 16.38 9.53 -15.14
C GLU A 556 17.34 8.52 -14.50
N GLN A 557 17.54 7.36 -15.15
CA GLN A 557 18.54 6.38 -14.75
C GLN A 557 19.98 6.92 -14.89
N SER A 558 20.23 7.85 -15.83
CA SER A 558 21.53 8.52 -15.97
C SER A 558 21.75 9.69 -15.01
N ALA A 559 20.68 10.32 -14.51
CA ALA A 559 20.79 11.47 -13.61
C ALA A 559 21.14 11.06 -12.17
N ASN A 560 20.72 9.86 -11.74
CA ASN A 560 21.09 9.29 -10.43
C ASN A 560 22.43 8.52 -10.44
N ALA A 561 23.16 8.51 -11.58
CA ALA A 561 24.43 7.80 -11.75
C ALA A 561 25.67 8.72 -11.71
N HIS A 562 25.49 10.01 -11.43
CA HIS A 562 26.59 10.95 -11.23
C HIS A 562 26.47 11.64 -9.85
N PRO A 563 27.60 11.79 -9.15
CA PRO A 563 27.69 11.75 -7.68
C PRO A 563 27.02 12.91 -6.95
#